data_AF-A0A9E4DT13-F1
#
_entry.id   AF-A0A9E4DT13-F1
#
_cell.length_a   1.000
_cell.length_b   1.000
_cell.length_c   1.000
_cell.angle_alpha   90.00
_cell.angle_beta   90.00
_cell.angle_gamma   90.00
#
_symmetry.space_group_name_H-M   'P 1'
#
loop_
_entity.id
_entity.type
_entity.pdbx_description
1 polymer ?
#
loop_
_entity_poly.entity_id
_entity_poly.type
_entity_poly.pdbx_seq_one_letter_code
_entity_poly.pdbx_strand_id
1 'polypeptide(L)'
;MDGGDAVRLRPGAAHFRVVEVPAYEPCGTGEHLYVEVEKENLTTEALASALARACGRRPGDVGFAGRKDRHAVARQWFSIHFGDE
;
A
#
# COMPACT_ATOMS: atom_id res chain seq x y z
N MET A 1 -8.91 -0.01 44.48
CA MET A 1 -8.60 -0.70 43.21
C MET A 1 -8.77 0.36 42.15
N ASP A 2 -7.67 1.02 41.78
CA ASP A 2 -7.71 2.07 40.76
C ASP A 2 -7.98 1.40 39.41
N GLY A 3 -9.19 1.61 38.90
CA GLY A 3 -9.58 1.18 37.57
C GLY A 3 -8.71 1.89 36.55
N GLY A 4 -7.67 1.21 36.08
CA GLY A 4 -6.74 1.74 35.10
C GLY A 4 -7.47 2.21 33.85
N ASP A 5 -7.13 3.40 33.37
CA ASP A 5 -7.70 3.99 32.16
C ASP A 5 -7.58 3.01 30.98
N ALA A 6 -8.72 2.50 30.52
CA ALA A 6 -8.77 1.64 29.35
C ALA A 6 -8.48 2.47 28.09
N VAL A 7 -7.36 2.20 27.42
CA VAL A 7 -7.03 2.84 26.13
C VAL A 7 -8.00 2.32 25.06
N ARG A 8 -8.69 3.25 24.40
CA ARG A 8 -9.61 2.95 23.28
C ARG A 8 -9.10 3.61 22.00
N LEU A 9 -9.00 2.81 20.93
CA LEU A 9 -8.71 3.33 19.59
C LEU A 9 -9.89 4.15 19.07
N ARG A 10 -9.60 5.29 18.43
CA ARG A 10 -10.63 6.09 17.76
C ARG A 10 -11.12 5.36 16.50
N PRO A 11 -12.44 5.29 16.26
CA PRO A 11 -12.98 4.59 15.11
C PRO A 11 -12.74 5.37 13.81
N GLY A 12 -12.54 4.67 12.70
CA GLY A 12 -12.45 5.26 11.36
C GLY A 12 -11.02 5.41 10.82
N ALA A 13 -10.88 5.27 9.50
CA ALA A 13 -9.58 5.25 8.82
C ALA A 13 -8.75 6.52 9.03
N ALA A 14 -9.39 7.68 9.15
CA ALA A 14 -8.72 8.96 9.38
C ALA A 14 -7.88 9.01 10.68
N HIS A 15 -8.18 8.15 11.65
CA HIS A 15 -7.46 8.05 12.92
C HIS A 15 -6.34 7.01 12.93
N PHE A 16 -6.14 6.29 11.82
CA PHE A 16 -5.11 5.27 11.70
C PHE A 16 -4.34 5.46 10.38
N ARG A 17 -3.15 6.06 10.49
CA ARG A 17 -2.28 6.37 9.35
C ARG A 17 -1.06 5.46 9.35
N VAL A 18 -0.77 4.86 8.20
CA VAL A 18 0.41 4.02 8.00
C VAL A 18 1.14 4.51 6.77
N VAL A 19 2.41 4.90 6.92
CA VAL A 19 3.28 5.28 5.81
C VAL A 19 4.41 4.27 5.75
N GLU A 20 4.57 3.64 4.59
CA GLU A 20 5.67 2.70 4.37
C GLU A 20 7.01 3.43 4.31
N VAL A 21 8.01 2.84 4.95
CA VAL A 21 9.42 3.19 4.76
C VAL A 21 10.01 2.07 3.91
N PRO A 22 10.36 2.33 2.63
CA PRO A 22 10.88 1.29 1.76
C PRO A 22 12.29 0.89 2.18
N ALA A 23 12.67 -0.37 1.93
CA ALA A 23 14.04 -0.83 2.18
C ALA A 23 15.07 -0.20 1.24
N TYR A 24 14.63 0.24 0.06
CA TYR A 24 15.41 0.94 -0.96
C TYR A 24 14.47 1.82 -1.78
N GLU A 25 14.99 2.94 -2.27
CA GLU A 25 14.23 3.85 -3.14
C GLU A 25 14.28 3.39 -4.61
N PRO A 26 13.32 3.81 -5.44
CA PRO A 26 13.40 3.60 -6.89
C PRO A 26 14.66 4.22 -7.47
N CYS A 27 15.45 3.46 -8.23
CA CYS A 27 16.72 3.93 -8.78
C CYS A 27 16.60 4.74 -10.08
N GLY A 28 15.38 4.88 -10.63
CA GLY A 28 15.09 5.65 -11.85
C GLY A 28 15.22 4.88 -13.17
N THR A 29 15.66 3.61 -13.14
CA THR A 29 15.81 2.75 -14.33
C THR A 29 15.45 1.30 -14.01
N GLY A 30 15.07 0.52 -15.02
CA GLY A 30 14.82 -0.93 -14.92
C GLY A 30 13.45 -1.35 -15.44
N GLU A 31 13.13 -2.64 -15.31
CA GLU A 31 11.90 -3.26 -15.85
C GLU A 31 10.62 -2.94 -15.07
N HIS A 32 10.74 -2.28 -13.92
CA HIS A 32 9.63 -2.00 -13.02
C HIS A 32 9.35 -0.49 -12.90
N LEU A 33 8.08 -0.13 -13.07
CA LEU A 33 7.57 1.16 -12.63
C LEU A 33 7.22 1.09 -11.14
N TYR A 34 7.89 1.91 -10.32
CA TYR A 34 7.52 2.08 -8.92
C TYR A 34 6.55 3.24 -8.75
N VAL A 35 5.47 3.02 -8.00
CA VAL A 35 4.49 4.05 -7.66
C VAL A 35 4.22 4.04 -6.16
N GLU A 36 4.28 5.22 -5.53
CA GLU A 36 3.78 5.42 -4.17
C GLU A 36 2.31 5.81 -4.26
N VAL A 37 1.44 5.08 -3.56
CA VAL A 37 -0.01 5.31 -3.60
C VAL A 37 -0.56 5.41 -2.19
N GLU A 38 -1.34 6.45 -1.93
CA GLU A 38 -2.19 6.54 -0.75
C GLU A 38 -3.56 5.93 -1.03
N LYS A 39 -4.04 5.07 -0.11
CA LYS A 39 -5.36 4.45 -0.16
C LYS A 39 -6.13 4.72 1.13
N GLU A 40 -7.45 4.80 1.01
CA GLU A 40 -8.38 4.80 2.13
C GLU A 40 -9.49 3.78 1.87
N ASN A 41 -9.91 3.03 2.90
CA ASN A 41 -11.02 2.06 2.84
C ASN A 41 -10.87 0.93 1.79
N LEU A 42 -9.65 0.70 1.30
CA LEU A 42 -9.31 -0.29 0.28
C LEU A 42 -8.26 -1.27 0.80
N THR A 43 -8.34 -2.55 0.41
CA THR A 43 -7.29 -3.52 0.70
C THR A 43 -6.08 -3.30 -0.22
N THR A 44 -4.94 -3.87 0.15
CA THR A 44 -3.72 -3.76 -0.67
C THR A 44 -3.88 -4.50 -1.99
N GLU A 45 -4.53 -5.67 -1.98
CA GLU A 45 -4.77 -6.52 -3.15
C GLU A 45 -5.76 -5.89 -4.14
N ALA A 46 -6.80 -5.21 -3.62
CA ALA A 46 -7.76 -4.52 -4.49
C ALA A 46 -7.09 -3.33 -5.19
N LEU A 47 -6.20 -2.61 -4.50
CA LEU A 47 -5.38 -1.58 -5.13
C LEU A 47 -4.41 -2.16 -6.17
N ALA A 48 -3.70 -3.24 -5.84
CA ALA A 48 -2.80 -3.91 -6.78
C ALA A 48 -3.54 -4.35 -8.06
N SER A 49 -4.73 -4.93 -7.91
CA SER A 49 -5.61 -5.31 -9.03
C SER A 49 -6.04 -4.10 -9.87
N ALA A 50 -6.35 -2.97 -9.23
CA ALA A 50 -6.72 -1.74 -9.92
C ALA A 50 -5.54 -1.15 -10.70
N LEU A 51 -4.33 -1.14 -10.12
CA LEU A 51 -3.10 -0.71 -10.79
C LEU A 51 -2.78 -1.59 -11.99
N ALA A 52 -2.84 -2.92 -11.84
CA ALA A 52 -2.63 -3.86 -12.93
C ALA A 52 -3.56 -3.54 -14.12
N ARG A 53 -4.85 -3.39 -13.86
CA ARG A 53 -5.84 -3.05 -14.89
C ARG A 53 -5.55 -1.70 -15.54
N ALA A 54 -5.22 -0.68 -14.74
CA ALA A 54 -4.92 0.66 -15.25
C ALA A 54 -3.69 0.67 -16.17
N CYS A 55 -2.72 -0.20 -15.92
CA CYS A 55 -1.50 -0.34 -16.71
C CYS A 55 -1.57 -1.41 -17.82
N GLY A 56 -2.73 -2.04 -18.02
CA GLY A 56 -2.88 -3.16 -18.97
C GLY A 56 -1.95 -4.33 -18.67
N ARG A 57 -1.67 -4.59 -17.39
CA ARG A 57 -0.84 -5.69 -16.88
C ARG A 57 -1.71 -6.73 -16.16
N ARG A 58 -1.14 -7.91 -15.88
CA ARG A 58 -1.82 -8.95 -15.08
C ARG A 58 -1.62 -8.67 -13.59
N PRO A 59 -2.51 -9.15 -12.71
CA PRO A 59 -2.35 -8.97 -11.26
C PRO A 59 -1.01 -9.49 -10.70
N GLY A 60 -0.46 -10.56 -11.28
CA GLY A 60 0.84 -11.12 -10.88
C GLY A 60 2.04 -10.26 -11.26
N ASP A 61 1.86 -9.27 -12.15
CA ASP A 61 2.93 -8.34 -12.55
C ASP A 61 3.03 -7.15 -11.56
N VAL A 62 2.17 -7.10 -10.52
CA VAL A 62 2.17 -6.05 -9.48
C VAL A 62 2.64 -6.58 -8.14
N GLY A 63 3.78 -6.07 -7.67
CA GLY A 63 4.39 -6.40 -6.37
C GLY A 63 4.18 -5.32 -5.32
N PHE A 64 4.23 -5.71 -4.05
CA PHE A 64 4.21 -4.84 -2.87
C PHE A 64 4.88 -5.56 -1.69
N ALA A 65 5.54 -4.85 -0.78
CA ALA A 65 6.35 -5.47 0.28
C ALA A 65 5.53 -6.04 1.44
N GLY A 66 4.28 -5.60 1.61
CA GLY A 66 3.41 -6.11 2.66
C GLY A 66 1.99 -5.57 2.58
N ARG A 67 1.07 -6.21 3.30
CA ARG A 67 -0.33 -5.80 3.37
C ARG A 67 -0.50 -4.62 4.33
N LYS A 68 -1.38 -3.69 3.97
CA LYS A 68 -1.87 -2.62 4.86
C LYS A 68 -3.35 -2.80 5.13
N ASP A 69 -3.76 -2.46 6.35
CA ASP A 69 -5.15 -2.51 6.79
C ASP A 69 -6.09 -1.77 5.84
N ARG A 70 -7.27 -2.36 5.63
CA ARG A 70 -8.34 -1.74 4.85
C ARG A 70 -8.85 -0.47 5.52
N HIS A 71 -8.98 -0.49 6.85
CA HIS A 71 -9.56 0.59 7.65
C HIS A 71 -8.50 1.59 8.12
N ALA A 72 -7.64 2.02 7.19
CA ALA A 72 -6.54 2.93 7.41
C ALA A 72 -6.42 3.90 6.23
N VAL A 73 -5.87 5.08 6.48
CA VAL A 73 -5.22 5.86 5.42
C VAL A 73 -3.79 5.34 5.32
N ALA A 74 -3.50 4.58 4.27
CA ALA A 74 -2.22 3.89 4.12
C ALA A 74 -1.52 4.35 2.84
N ARG A 75 -0.25 4.76 2.96
CA ARG A 75 0.62 5.10 1.83
C ARG A 75 1.75 4.09 1.71
N GLN A 76 1.88 3.50 0.53
CA GLN A 76 2.80 2.38 0.31
C GLN A 76 3.29 2.30 -1.13
N TRP A 77 4.39 1.61 -1.34
CA TRP A 77 5.00 1.39 -2.65
C TRP A 77 4.45 0.15 -3.33
N PHE A 78 4.22 0.27 -4.64
CA PHE A 78 3.93 -0.83 -5.54
C PHE A 78 4.94 -0.83 -6.68
N SER A 79 5.32 -2.01 -7.15
CA SER A 79 6.15 -2.20 -8.34
C SER A 79 5.31 -2.86 -9.43
N ILE A 80 5.31 -2.31 -10.64
CA ILE A 80 4.58 -2.85 -11.79
C ILE A 80 5.60 -3.28 -12.83
N HIS A 81 5.66 -4.58 -13.13
CA HIS A 81 6.59 -5.14 -14.11
C HIS A 81 6.08 -4.91 -15.55
N PHE A 82 6.94 -4.37 -16.40
CA PHE A 82 6.67 -4.22 -17.83
C PHE A 82 7.54 -5.13 -18.71
N GLY A 83 8.57 -5.76 -18.14
CA GLY A 83 9.59 -6.51 -18.87
C GLY A 83 10.66 -5.59 -19.46
N ASP A 84 11.70 -6.20 -20.04
CA ASP A 84 12.66 -5.51 -20.89
C ASP A 84 12.03 -5.14 -22.24
N GLU A 85 12.44 -4.00 -22.81
CA GLU A 85 12.14 -3.61 -24.21
C GLU A 85 12.81 -4.52 -25.24
#